data_AF-A0AAV6YPW8-F1
#
_entry.id   AF-A0AAV6YPW8-F1
#
_cell.length_a   1.000
_cell.length_b   1.000
_cell.length_c   1.000
_cell.angle_alpha   90.00
_cell.angle_beta   90.00
_cell.angle_gamma   90.00
#
_symmetry.space_group_name_H-M   'P 1'
#
loop_
_entity.id
_entity.type
_entity.pdbx_description
1 polymer ?
#
loop_
_entity_poly.entity_id
_entity_poly.type
_entity_poly.pdbx_seq_one_letter_code
_entity_poly.pdbx_strand_id
1 'polypeptide(L)'
;IYQLKGGIHKYLDQFPDGFFRGKLFVFDGRFTISSNDDIISTCRYCGTAWDKYKLCSTPQCCQLVLTCLKCHEGGLTACCPTCQEKGLKTQTNFCQQQFKEECECTKMRPKIPIEKV
;
A
#
# COMPACT_ATOMS: atom_id res chain seq x y z
N ILE A 1 -6.32 -27.08 13.17
CA ILE A 1 -5.84 -25.85 12.49
C ILE A 1 -4.42 -26.12 12.04
N TYR A 2 -4.08 -25.85 10.78
CA TYR A 2 -2.73 -26.04 10.23
C TYR A 2 -2.12 -24.68 9.84
N GLN A 3 -0.79 -24.59 9.89
CA GLN A 3 -0.04 -23.38 9.55
C GLN A 3 1.22 -23.72 8.74
N LEU A 4 1.64 -22.81 7.86
CA LEU A 4 2.86 -22.96 7.07
C LEU A 4 4.09 -22.77 7.96
N LYS A 5 4.86 -23.85 8.19
CA LYS A 5 6.04 -23.83 9.06
C LYS A 5 7.10 -22.89 8.49
N GLY A 6 7.34 -21.77 9.16
CA GLY A 6 8.30 -20.75 8.72
C GLY A 6 7.74 -19.72 7.73
N GLY A 7 6.43 -19.75 7.48
CA GLY A 7 5.75 -18.74 6.65
C GLY A 7 6.11 -18.79 5.17
N ILE A 8 5.66 -17.75 4.44
CA ILE A 8 5.76 -17.69 2.98
C ILE A 8 7.21 -17.60 2.52
N HIS A 9 8.07 -16.85 3.21
CA HIS A 9 9.49 -16.73 2.84
C HIS A 9 10.17 -18.10 2.75
N LYS A 10 10.00 -18.94 3.79
CA LYS A 10 10.58 -20.28 3.80
C LYS A 10 9.98 -21.19 2.72
N TYR A 11 8.71 -21.00 2.38
CA TYR A 11 8.09 -21.72 1.27
C TYR A 11 8.73 -21.35 -0.07
N LEU A 12 8.98 -20.06 -0.31
CA LEU A 12 9.66 -19.59 -1.52
C LEU A 12 11.08 -20.16 -1.64
N ASP A 13 11.81 -20.23 -0.53
CA ASP A 13 13.17 -20.79 -0.50
C ASP A 13 13.19 -22.31 -0.83
N GLN A 14 12.14 -23.06 -0.43
CA GLN A 14 12.06 -24.51 -0.60
C GLN A 14 11.40 -24.95 -1.91
N PHE A 15 10.50 -24.12 -2.45
CA PHE A 15 9.67 -24.44 -3.60
C PHE A 15 9.70 -23.26 -4.59
N PRO A 16 10.81 -23.08 -5.36
CA PRO A 16 10.94 -21.99 -6.32
C PRO A 16 9.88 -22.07 -7.43
N ASP A 17 9.51 -23.28 -7.85
CA ASP A 17 8.42 -23.55 -8.80
C ASP A 17 7.07 -23.81 -8.08
N GLY A 18 6.92 -23.26 -6.89
CA GLY A 18 5.72 -23.42 -6.07
C GLY A 18 4.51 -22.65 -6.60
N PHE A 19 3.44 -22.65 -5.80
CA PHE A 19 2.16 -22.04 -6.16
C PHE A 19 2.06 -20.55 -5.81
N PHE A 20 3.11 -19.93 -5.27
CA PHE A 20 3.09 -18.51 -4.93
C PHE A 20 3.12 -17.66 -6.20
N ARG A 21 2.28 -16.64 -6.29
CA ARG A 21 2.19 -15.72 -7.43
C ARG A 21 2.37 -14.30 -6.93
N GLY A 22 3.22 -13.51 -7.58
CA GLY A 22 3.44 -12.12 -7.24
C GLY A 22 4.67 -11.86 -6.38
N LYS A 23 4.57 -10.84 -5.53
CA LYS A 23 5.65 -10.39 -4.66
C LYS A 23 5.24 -10.54 -3.20
N LEU A 24 6.18 -10.95 -2.36
CA LEU A 24 5.95 -11.10 -0.93
C LEU A 24 6.00 -9.73 -0.25
N PHE A 25 4.88 -9.28 0.30
CA PHE A 25 4.85 -8.04 1.08
C PHE A 25 5.67 -8.17 2.37
N VAL A 26 6.50 -7.15 2.66
CA VAL A 26 7.33 -7.09 3.87
C VAL A 26 7.12 -5.77 4.61
N PHE A 27 7.18 -5.83 5.94
CA PHE A 27 6.90 -4.71 6.84
C PHE A 27 8.15 -3.84 7.09
N ASP A 28 8.81 -3.42 6.01
CA ASP A 28 9.91 -2.47 6.04
C ASP A 28 9.93 -1.60 4.78
N GLY A 29 10.93 -0.73 4.64
CA GLY A 29 11.05 0.22 3.53
C GLY A 29 11.17 -0.41 2.13
N ARG A 30 11.33 -1.73 2.02
CA ARG A 30 11.33 -2.45 0.74
C ARG A 30 9.93 -2.66 0.20
N PHE A 31 8.92 -2.74 1.09
CA PHE A 31 7.52 -3.13 0.84
C PHE A 31 7.31 -4.53 0.24
N THR A 32 8.16 -4.98 -0.66
CA THR A 32 8.03 -6.25 -1.36
C THR A 32 9.38 -6.91 -1.61
N ILE A 33 9.42 -8.24 -1.54
CA ILE A 33 10.50 -9.07 -2.06
C ILE A 33 9.98 -9.75 -3.34
N SER A 34 10.79 -9.72 -4.41
CA SER A 34 10.43 -10.35 -5.68
C SER A 34 10.45 -11.87 -5.53
N SER A 35 9.41 -12.54 -5.99
CA SER A 35 9.34 -14.01 -6.03
C SER A 35 9.28 -14.54 -7.46
N ASN A 36 8.48 -13.92 -8.32
CA ASN A 36 8.37 -14.20 -9.75
C ASN A 36 7.88 -12.95 -10.50
N ASP A 37 7.69 -13.09 -11.82
CA ASP A 37 7.29 -12.00 -12.71
C ASP A 37 5.78 -11.78 -12.78
N ASP A 38 4.99 -12.52 -12.00
CA ASP A 38 3.54 -12.37 -12.02
C ASP A 38 3.11 -11.07 -11.35
N ILE A 39 2.25 -10.32 -12.02
CA ILE A 39 1.67 -9.10 -11.45
C ILE A 39 0.22 -9.40 -11.06
N ILE A 40 -0.02 -9.57 -9.76
CA ILE A 40 -1.34 -9.89 -9.20
C ILE A 40 -2.13 -8.65 -8.76
N SER A 41 -1.67 -7.45 -9.13
CA SER A 41 -2.27 -6.20 -8.69
C SER A 41 -2.26 -5.16 -9.81
N THR A 42 -3.07 -4.12 -9.64
CA THR A 42 -3.32 -3.12 -10.68
C THR A 42 -3.10 -1.72 -10.14
N CYS A 43 -2.71 -0.81 -11.03
CA CYS A 43 -2.69 0.61 -10.77
C CYS A 43 -4.07 1.07 -10.30
N ARG A 44 -4.11 1.78 -9.17
CA ARG A 44 -5.35 2.28 -8.57
C ARG A 44 -6.16 3.17 -9.51
N TYR A 45 -5.50 3.88 -10.41
CA TYR A 45 -6.12 4.93 -11.22
C TYR A 45 -6.55 4.47 -12.61
N CYS A 46 -5.73 3.67 -13.29
CA CYS A 46 -5.98 3.26 -14.67
C CYS A 46 -6.18 1.75 -14.84
N GLY A 47 -6.03 0.95 -13.77
CA GLY A 47 -6.19 -0.50 -13.82
C GLY A 47 -5.08 -1.27 -14.53
N THR A 48 -4.05 -0.60 -15.09
CA THR A 48 -2.90 -1.30 -15.71
C THR A 48 -2.17 -2.15 -14.67
N ALA A 49 -1.69 -3.33 -15.05
CA ALA A 49 -0.89 -4.21 -14.20
C ALA A 49 0.26 -3.43 -13.55
N TRP A 50 0.32 -3.46 -12.21
CA TRP A 50 1.33 -2.73 -11.45
C TRP A 50 1.49 -3.30 -10.04
N ASP A 51 2.72 -3.49 -9.58
CA ASP A 51 3.04 -4.14 -8.30
C ASP A 51 4.03 -3.36 -7.43
N LYS A 52 4.37 -2.11 -7.81
CA LYS A 52 5.29 -1.26 -7.03
C LYS A 52 4.52 -0.29 -6.15
N TYR A 53 4.67 -0.46 -4.84
CA TYR A 53 4.11 0.46 -3.86
C TYR A 53 4.90 1.78 -3.79
N LYS A 54 4.16 2.85 -3.52
CA LYS A 54 4.65 4.17 -3.12
C LYS A 54 3.85 4.68 -1.92
N LEU A 55 4.42 5.57 -1.12
CA LEU A 55 3.64 6.26 -0.10
C LEU A 55 2.67 7.24 -0.75
N CYS A 56 1.48 7.35 -0.16
CA CYS A 56 0.54 8.41 -0.46
C CYS A 56 1.25 9.77 -0.32
N SER A 57 1.04 10.67 -1.28
CA SER A 57 1.65 12.01 -1.25
C SER A 57 1.19 12.90 -0.10
N THR A 58 0.10 12.56 0.61
CA THR A 58 -0.26 13.23 1.87
C THR A 58 0.61 12.69 3.01
N PRO A 59 1.50 13.50 3.62
CA PRO A 59 2.49 13.02 4.60
C PRO A 59 1.89 12.28 5.80
N GLN A 60 0.71 12.70 6.26
CA GLN A 60 0.06 12.13 7.46
C GLN A 60 -0.77 10.88 7.16
N CYS A 61 -0.91 10.48 5.90
CA CYS A 61 -1.75 9.35 5.52
C CYS A 61 -1.01 8.00 5.58
N CYS A 62 0.28 8.00 5.20
CA CYS A 62 1.14 6.80 5.22
C CYS A 62 0.60 5.56 4.47
N GLN A 63 -0.53 5.65 3.75
CA GLN A 63 -1.06 4.53 2.98
C GLN A 63 -0.15 4.22 1.79
N LEU A 64 -0.01 2.94 1.48
CA LEU A 64 0.69 2.48 0.29
C LEU A 64 -0.25 2.53 -0.93
N VAL A 65 0.26 3.05 -2.03
CA VAL A 65 -0.46 3.27 -3.28
C VAL A 65 0.25 2.54 -4.40
N LEU A 66 -0.52 1.78 -5.19
CA LEU A 66 -0.07 1.20 -6.45
C LEU A 66 -0.40 2.19 -7.57
N THR A 67 0.58 3.01 -7.95
CA THR A 67 0.47 3.97 -9.04
C THR A 67 1.51 3.66 -10.11
N CYS A 68 1.07 3.37 -11.33
CA CYS A 68 1.97 3.20 -12.46
C CYS A 68 2.67 4.51 -12.85
N LEU A 69 3.81 4.41 -13.55
CA LEU A 69 4.62 5.58 -13.92
C LEU A 69 3.79 6.66 -14.63
N LYS A 70 2.94 6.28 -15.59
CA LYS A 70 2.09 7.21 -16.34
C LYS A 70 1.15 8.02 -15.43
N CYS A 71 0.46 7.35 -14.51
CA CYS A 71 -0.44 8.03 -13.57
C CYS A 71 0.34 8.89 -12.57
N HIS A 72 1.50 8.40 -12.12
CA HIS A 72 2.36 9.14 -11.20
C HIS A 72 2.88 10.44 -11.82
N GLU A 73 3.40 10.38 -13.05
CA GLU A 73 3.85 11.54 -13.82
C GLU A 73 2.69 12.51 -14.14
N GLY A 74 1.47 11.98 -14.30
CA GLY A 74 0.23 12.75 -14.38
C GLY A 74 -0.25 13.34 -13.04
N GLY A 75 0.53 13.22 -11.97
CA GLY A 75 0.23 13.81 -10.65
C GLY A 75 -0.68 12.97 -9.75
N LEU A 76 -1.05 11.75 -10.15
CA LEU A 76 -1.93 10.86 -9.38
C LEU A 76 -1.14 10.06 -8.34
N THR A 77 -0.81 10.69 -7.21
CA THR A 77 0.16 10.17 -6.23
C THR A 77 -0.45 9.82 -4.86
N ALA A 78 -1.76 9.92 -4.71
CA ALA A 78 -2.45 9.78 -3.43
C ALA A 78 -3.30 8.49 -3.33
N CYS A 79 -3.70 8.13 -2.11
CA CYS A 79 -4.55 6.96 -1.91
C CYS A 79 -6.04 7.25 -2.15
N CYS A 80 -6.49 8.51 -2.16
CA CYS A 80 -7.88 8.89 -2.40
C CYS A 80 -7.97 10.35 -2.88
N PRO A 81 -9.13 10.80 -3.42
CA PRO A 81 -9.32 12.19 -3.83
C PRO A 81 -9.04 13.21 -2.72
N THR A 82 -9.50 12.95 -1.49
CA THR A 82 -9.20 13.83 -0.34
C THR A 82 -7.70 13.99 -0.10
N CYS A 83 -6.94 12.90 -0.18
CA CYS A 83 -5.48 12.94 -0.03
C CYS A 83 -4.80 13.63 -1.23
N GLN A 84 -5.34 13.46 -2.44
CA GLN A 84 -4.84 14.13 -3.63
C GLN A 84 -4.93 15.66 -3.48
N GLU A 85 -6.06 16.17 -3.01
CA GLU A 85 -6.26 17.59 -2.75
C GLU A 85 -5.39 18.12 -1.62
N LYS A 86 -5.17 17.33 -0.56
CA LYS A 86 -4.32 17.71 0.58
C LYS A 86 -2.84 17.77 0.23
N GLY A 87 -2.36 16.82 -0.58
CA GLY A 87 -0.96 16.80 -1.04
C GLY A 87 -0.55 18.10 -1.73
N LEU A 88 -1.46 18.73 -2.49
CA LEU A 88 -1.23 19.99 -3.18
C LEU A 88 -1.14 21.22 -2.25
N LYS A 89 -1.76 21.17 -1.07
CA LYS A 89 -1.87 22.30 -0.13
C LYS A 89 -0.74 22.37 0.90
N THR A 90 0.10 21.34 0.97
CA THR A 90 1.09 21.15 2.06
C THR A 90 2.42 21.89 1.82
N GLN A 91 2.37 23.16 1.38
CA GLN A 91 3.56 24.04 1.30
C GLN A 91 3.49 25.29 2.19
N THR A 92 2.40 25.52 2.91
CA THR A 92 2.27 26.72 3.76
C THR A 92 1.75 26.36 5.15
N ASN A 93 2.59 26.66 6.15
CA ASN A 93 2.32 26.73 7.60
C ASN A 93 2.52 25.44 8.42
N PHE A 94 3.77 25.23 8.86
CA PHE A 94 4.10 24.41 10.03
C PHE A 94 3.95 25.25 11.29
N CYS A 95 2.79 25.19 11.95
CA CYS A 95 2.71 25.41 13.39
C CYS A 95 1.47 24.75 13.97
N GLN A 96 1.70 23.66 14.71
CA GLN A 96 0.90 23.17 15.84
C GLN A 96 -0.63 23.25 15.70
N GLN A 97 -1.23 22.33 14.93
CA GLN A 97 -2.59 21.89 15.21
C GLN A 97 -2.65 20.37 15.13
N GLN A 98 -3.38 19.75 16.07
CA GLN A 98 -3.60 18.31 16.19
C GLN A 98 -3.91 17.70 14.81
N PHE A 99 -2.96 16.94 14.27
CA PHE A 99 -3.10 16.32 12.96
C PHE A 99 -4.04 15.12 13.03
N LYS A 100 -5.29 15.33 12.65
CA LYS A 100 -6.23 14.24 12.41
C LYS A 100 -5.99 13.71 11.01
N GLU A 101 -5.66 12.42 10.89
CA GLU A 101 -5.65 11.75 9.59
C GLU A 101 -7.09 11.73 9.06
N GLU A 102 -7.39 12.57 8.07
CA GLU A 102 -8.65 12.50 7.34
C GLU A 102 -8.39 11.98 5.94
N CYS A 103 -8.26 10.66 5.88
CA CYS A 103 -8.20 9.86 4.68
C CYS A 103 -9.52 9.07 4.55
N GLU A 104 -10.15 9.09 3.38
CA GLU A 104 -11.38 8.32 3.15
C GLU A 104 -11.12 6.80 3.25
N CYS A 105 -9.94 6.36 2.82
CA CYS A 105 -9.56 4.94 2.87
C CYS A 105 -9.56 4.39 4.31
N THR A 106 -9.20 5.21 5.31
CA THR A 106 -9.18 4.76 6.71
C THR A 106 -10.55 4.80 7.36
N LYS A 107 -11.43 5.71 6.94
CA LYS A 107 -12.82 5.77 7.40
C LYS A 107 -13.62 4.52 7.02
N MET A 108 -13.37 3.98 5.82
CA MET A 108 -14.06 2.80 5.29
C MET A 108 -13.42 1.47 5.71
N ARG A 109 -12.27 1.49 6.39
CA ARG A 109 -11.57 0.26 6.77
C ARG A 109 -12.40 -0.48 7.84
N PRO A 110 -12.79 -1.75 7.60
CA PRO A 110 -13.47 -2.56 8.61
C PRO A 110 -12.61 -2.59 9.89
N LYS A 111 -13.21 -2.21 11.01
CA LYS A 111 -12.54 -2.30 12.31
C LYS A 111 -12.66 -3.73 12.81
N ILE A 112 -11.57 -4.24 13.40
CA ILE A 112 -11.62 -5.51 14.12
C ILE A 112 -12.71 -5.38 15.19
N PRO A 113 -13.71 -6.28 15.22
CA PRO A 113 -14.71 -6.27 16.28
C PRO A 113 -13.99 -6.33 17.63
N ILE A 114 -14.26 -5.36 18.50
CA ILE A 114 -13.77 -5.42 19.88
C ILE A 114 -14.67 -6.40 20.59
N GLU A 115 -14.16 -7.59 20.89
CA GLU A 115 -14.83 -8.51 21.79
C GLU A 115 -14.99 -7.78 23.13
N LYS A 116 -16.24 -7.63 23.58
CA LYS A 116 -16.51 -7.12 24.93
C LYS A 116 -16.15 -8.25 25.89
N VAL A 117 -14.99 -8.11 26.53
CA VAL A 117 -14.57 -8.93 27.68
C VAL A 117 -15.52 -8.69 28.85
#